data_AF-A0A4U8UVM8-F1
#
_entry.id   AF-A0A4U8UVM8-F1
#
_cell.length_a   1.000
_cell.length_b   1.000
_cell.length_c   1.000
_cell.angle_alpha   90.00
_cell.angle_beta   90.00
_cell.angle_gamma   90.00
#
_symmetry.space_group_name_H-M   'P 1'
#
loop_
_entity.id
_entity.type
_entity.pdbx_description
1 polymer ?
#
loop_
_entity_poly.entity_id
_entity_poly.type
_entity_poly.pdbx_seq_one_letter_code
_entity_poly.pdbx_strand_id
1 'polypeptide(L)'
;MGVFQIISSNNQQDDEGTACRIHGRVPVSKAKGDRVVISVGKPLGIGGLFAHFEGAPSNSGNISHRIERLHFGDRIPGLVTPLAGTEKFSQSGNDIFRYYLKVIPTRIYNSGLFGGSTLTYQYSVTFLKKEAKENEHAHGAVIIDFEFVPTVIEVRQDRTSLSQLLVRLCAIIGGVFATSSIITMCVSNVVLFLAQFGSKQESTPGEATSESDQAPLIS
;
A
#
# COMPACT_ATOMS: atom_id res chain seq x y z
N MET A 1 -35.21 -6.45 -0.12
CA MET A 1 -33.87 -6.47 0.51
C MET A 1 -33.60 -7.89 0.94
N GLY A 2 -32.56 -8.53 0.42
CA GLY A 2 -32.23 -9.91 0.78
C GLY A 2 -31.45 -9.90 2.09
N VAL A 3 -31.94 -10.59 3.11
CA VAL A 3 -31.19 -10.80 4.34
C VAL A 3 -30.58 -12.20 4.25
N PHE A 4 -29.26 -12.29 4.24
CA PHE A 4 -28.56 -13.57 4.33
C PHE A 4 -28.32 -13.90 5.81
N GLN A 5 -28.93 -14.98 6.29
CA GLN A 5 -28.84 -15.43 7.68
C GLN A 5 -28.33 -16.86 7.76
N ILE A 6 -27.39 -17.09 8.68
CA ILE A 6 -26.75 -18.40 8.92
C ILE A 6 -27.23 -18.91 10.27
N ILE A 7 -27.77 -20.14 10.31
CA ILE A 7 -28.24 -20.80 11.52
C ILE A 7 -27.30 -21.97 11.83
N SER A 8 -26.71 -21.98 13.02
CA SER A 8 -25.93 -23.10 13.54
C SER A 8 -26.63 -23.67 14.76
N SER A 9 -26.93 -24.98 14.74
CA SER A 9 -27.51 -25.71 15.87
C SER A 9 -26.46 -26.66 16.42
N ASN A 10 -26.05 -26.46 17.67
CA ASN A 10 -25.09 -27.34 18.33
C ASN A 10 -25.83 -28.59 18.83
N ASN A 11 -25.44 -29.78 18.38
CA ASN A 11 -25.86 -31.03 19.02
C ASN A 11 -24.94 -31.27 20.21
N GLN A 12 -25.55 -31.39 21.37
CA GLN A 12 -24.93 -31.34 22.68
C GLN A 12 -24.24 -32.67 22.99
N GLN A 13 -23.03 -32.90 22.48
CA GLN A 13 -22.12 -33.93 22.97
C GLN A 13 -20.70 -33.57 22.53
N ASP A 14 -19.89 -33.13 23.50
CA ASP A 14 -18.43 -32.91 23.48
C ASP A 14 -18.03 -31.47 23.78
N ASP A 15 -17.43 -31.33 24.96
CA ASP A 15 -17.04 -30.11 25.67
C ASP A 15 -15.72 -29.54 25.13
N GLU A 16 -15.56 -29.52 23.80
CA GLU A 16 -14.50 -28.77 23.12
C GLU A 16 -15.07 -27.42 22.67
N GLY A 17 -15.07 -26.45 23.59
CA GLY A 17 -15.29 -25.02 23.35
C GLY A 17 -16.31 -24.65 22.28
N THR A 18 -17.49 -24.16 22.68
CA THR A 18 -18.56 -23.70 21.78
C THR A 18 -18.11 -22.58 20.82
N ALA A 19 -17.52 -22.96 19.69
CA ALA A 19 -17.07 -22.09 18.61
C ALA A 19 -17.66 -22.58 17.28
N CYS A 20 -18.18 -21.66 16.47
CA CYS A 20 -18.73 -21.97 15.16
C CYS A 20 -17.81 -21.42 14.07
N ARG A 21 -17.37 -22.27 13.14
CA ARG A 21 -16.60 -21.86 11.97
C ARG A 21 -17.50 -21.67 10.76
N ILE A 22 -17.73 -20.40 10.40
CA ILE A 22 -18.54 -20.03 9.24
C ILE A 22 -17.62 -19.80 8.03
N HIS A 23 -17.89 -20.47 6.92
CA HIS A 23 -17.19 -20.28 5.65
C HIS A 23 -18.16 -20.45 4.48
N GLY A 24 -17.96 -19.70 3.40
CA GLY A 24 -18.82 -19.78 2.24
C GLY A 24 -18.62 -18.62 1.27
N ARG A 25 -19.40 -18.63 0.19
CA ARG A 25 -19.50 -17.54 -0.77
C ARG A 25 -20.97 -17.17 -0.91
N VAL A 26 -21.26 -15.88 -0.84
CA VAL A 26 -22.63 -15.38 -0.91
C VAL A 26 -22.72 -14.42 -2.08
N PRO A 27 -23.63 -14.63 -3.06
CA PRO A 27 -23.88 -13.65 -4.08
C PRO A 27 -24.57 -12.44 -3.45
N VAL A 28 -23.95 -11.27 -3.58
CA VAL A 28 -24.49 -10.02 -3.04
C VAL A 28 -24.79 -9.04 -4.16
N SER A 29 -25.81 -8.21 -3.97
CA SER A 29 -26.11 -7.12 -4.90
C SER A 29 -25.05 -6.02 -4.76
N LYS A 30 -24.63 -5.43 -5.88
CA LYS A 30 -23.68 -4.30 -5.91
C LYS A 30 -24.39 -2.97 -5.61
N ALA A 31 -25.22 -2.95 -4.58
CA ALA A 31 -26.01 -1.80 -4.17
C ALA A 31 -25.54 -1.29 -2.79
N LYS A 32 -26.08 -0.14 -2.38
CA LYS A 32 -25.83 0.44 -1.06
C LYS A 32 -26.72 -0.25 -0.01
N GLY A 33 -26.15 -0.52 1.16
CA GLY A 33 -26.92 -0.78 2.39
C GLY A 33 -27.38 -2.22 2.58
N ASP A 34 -26.69 -3.18 1.95
CA ASP A 34 -26.89 -4.59 2.27
C ASP A 34 -26.00 -4.98 3.46
N ARG A 35 -26.48 -5.94 4.27
CA ARG A 35 -25.85 -6.27 5.56
C ARG A 35 -25.98 -7.74 5.91
N VAL A 36 -24.93 -8.28 6.52
CA VAL A 36 -24.93 -9.61 7.11
C VAL A 36 -25.03 -9.48 8.62
N VAL A 37 -26.01 -10.15 9.22
CA VAL A 37 -26.20 -10.17 10.68
C VAL A 37 -25.95 -11.59 11.17
N ILE A 38 -25.03 -11.70 12.12
CA ILE A 38 -24.72 -12.93 12.83
C ILE A 38 -25.06 -12.67 14.29
N SER A 39 -25.98 -13.45 14.84
CA SER A 39 -26.52 -13.25 16.18
C SER A 39 -26.51 -14.56 16.94
N VAL A 40 -26.35 -14.45 18.27
CA VAL A 40 -26.33 -15.62 19.17
C VAL A 40 -27.72 -15.74 19.79
N GLY A 41 -28.45 -16.80 19.45
CA GLY A 41 -29.79 -17.06 19.98
C GLY A 41 -30.52 -18.17 19.23
N LYS A 42 -31.59 -18.72 19.83
CA LYS A 42 -32.46 -19.69 19.15
C LYS A 42 -33.28 -18.95 18.07
N PRO A 43 -33.19 -19.32 16.79
CA PRO A 43 -34.08 -18.77 15.78
C PRO A 43 -35.48 -19.35 16.01
N LEU A 44 -36.44 -18.51 16.40
CA LEU A 44 -37.86 -18.85 16.39
C LEU A 44 -38.43 -18.48 15.03
N GLY A 45 -38.58 -19.49 14.16
CA GLY A 45 -39.22 -19.33 12.87
C GLY A 45 -40.73 -19.29 13.01
N ILE A 46 -41.31 -18.10 13.17
CA ILE A 46 -42.76 -17.91 13.06
C ILE A 46 -43.03 -17.15 11.74
N GLY A 47 -43.63 -17.83 10.77
CA GLY A 47 -44.23 -17.19 9.59
C GLY A 47 -43.28 -16.42 8.66
N GLY A 48 -42.03 -16.87 8.47
CA GLY A 48 -41.07 -16.23 7.56
C GLY A 48 -40.54 -14.87 8.05
N LEU A 49 -40.93 -14.44 9.25
CA LEU A 49 -40.41 -13.25 9.93
C LEU A 49 -39.54 -13.72 11.11
N PHE A 50 -38.24 -13.78 10.89
CA PHE A 50 -37.28 -14.12 11.94
C PHE A 50 -36.98 -12.87 12.78
N ALA A 51 -37.88 -12.57 13.72
CA ALA A 51 -37.62 -11.58 14.75
C ALA A 51 -36.76 -12.22 15.85
N HIS A 52 -35.63 -11.60 16.19
CA HIS A 52 -34.98 -11.87 17.47
C HIS A 52 -35.94 -11.38 18.57
N PHE A 53 -36.62 -12.32 19.24
CA PHE A 53 -37.61 -11.95 20.25
C PHE A 53 -36.90 -11.41 21.49
N GLU A 54 -37.12 -10.13 21.73
CA GLU A 54 -36.60 -9.23 22.79
C GLU A 54 -37.04 -9.63 24.22
N GLY A 55 -37.51 -10.88 24.42
CA GLY A 55 -38.21 -11.31 25.64
C GLY A 55 -37.94 -12.75 26.09
N ALA A 56 -37.03 -13.49 25.45
CA ALA A 56 -36.55 -14.76 26.00
C ALA A 56 -35.31 -14.48 26.86
N PRO A 57 -35.19 -15.04 28.08
CA PRO A 57 -33.97 -14.93 28.86
C PRO A 57 -32.85 -15.66 28.12
N SER A 58 -32.13 -14.92 27.27
CA SER A 58 -30.99 -15.45 26.55
C SER A 58 -29.88 -15.61 27.57
N ASN A 59 -29.55 -16.86 27.89
CA ASN A 59 -28.25 -17.17 28.48
C ASN A 59 -27.19 -16.38 27.70
N SER A 60 -26.42 -15.56 28.42
CA SER A 60 -25.37 -14.69 27.90
C SER A 60 -24.35 -15.51 27.12
N GLY A 61 -24.59 -15.65 25.81
CA GLY A 61 -23.69 -16.35 24.91
C GLY A 61 -22.44 -15.52 24.66
N ASN A 62 -21.28 -16.16 24.58
CA ASN A 62 -20.05 -15.46 24.22
C ASN A 62 -20.08 -15.10 22.73
N ILE A 63 -20.08 -13.80 22.40
CA ILE A 63 -20.01 -13.30 21.02
C ILE A 63 -18.61 -12.84 20.60
N SER A 64 -17.59 -13.36 21.28
CA SER A 64 -16.21 -13.26 20.81
C SER A 64 -16.08 -13.94 19.45
N HIS A 65 -15.40 -13.28 18.53
CA HIS A 65 -15.26 -13.79 17.17
C HIS A 65 -13.91 -13.41 16.58
N ARG A 66 -13.48 -14.23 15.62
CA ARG A 66 -12.27 -14.02 14.84
C ARG A 66 -12.62 -14.10 13.36
N ILE A 67 -12.39 -13.01 12.65
CA ILE A 67 -12.59 -12.94 11.20
C ILE A 67 -11.30 -13.42 10.56
N GLU A 68 -11.30 -14.64 10.04
CA GLU A 68 -10.11 -15.20 9.38
C GLU A 68 -9.86 -14.48 8.05
N ARG A 69 -10.86 -14.48 7.16
CA ARG A 69 -10.76 -13.93 5.80
C ARG A 69 -12.12 -13.41 5.34
N LEU A 70 -12.14 -12.17 4.86
CA LEU A 70 -13.31 -11.55 4.23
C LEU A 70 -12.84 -10.75 3.01
N HIS A 71 -13.30 -11.13 1.82
CA HIS A 71 -12.94 -10.49 0.56
C HIS A 71 -14.15 -10.46 -0.39
N PHE A 72 -14.14 -9.50 -1.31
CA PHE A 72 -15.18 -9.36 -2.32
C PHE A 72 -14.58 -9.73 -3.69
N GLY A 73 -15.27 -10.59 -4.44
CA GLY A 73 -14.80 -11.05 -5.75
C GLY A 73 -13.60 -12.00 -5.68
N ASP A 74 -12.80 -12.02 -6.75
CA ASP A 74 -11.68 -12.94 -6.89
C ASP A 74 -10.47 -12.55 -6.03
N ARG A 75 -9.79 -13.57 -5.51
CA ARG A 75 -8.60 -13.41 -4.68
C ARG A 75 -7.38 -13.11 -5.54
N ILE A 76 -6.73 -11.99 -5.29
CA ILE A 76 -5.46 -11.62 -5.91
C ILE A 76 -4.31 -11.85 -4.92
N PRO A 77 -3.19 -12.48 -5.34
CA PRO A 77 -2.02 -12.61 -4.48
C PRO A 77 -1.44 -11.24 -4.15
N GLY A 78 -1.07 -11.04 -2.88
CA GLY A 78 -0.52 -9.76 -2.38
C GLY A 78 -1.56 -8.75 -1.89
N LEU A 79 -2.86 -8.95 -2.16
CA LEU A 79 -3.91 -8.10 -1.58
C LEU A 79 -4.27 -8.59 -0.16
N VAL A 80 -3.86 -7.81 0.84
CA VAL A 80 -4.21 -8.07 2.25
C VAL A 80 -5.45 -7.27 2.61
N THR A 81 -6.48 -7.97 3.09
CA THR A 81 -7.74 -7.34 3.50
C THR A 81 -7.69 -6.89 4.96
N PRO A 82 -8.22 -5.71 5.32
CA PRO A 82 -8.04 -5.14 6.66
C PRO A 82 -8.69 -5.95 7.79
N LEU A 83 -9.75 -6.74 7.53
CA LEU A 83 -10.36 -7.61 8.54
C LEU A 83 -9.69 -8.99 8.68
N ALA A 84 -8.68 -9.30 7.86
CA ALA A 84 -8.03 -10.60 7.94
C ALA A 84 -7.32 -10.77 9.29
N GLY A 85 -7.65 -11.85 10.00
CA GLY A 85 -7.08 -12.17 11.30
C GLY A 85 -7.55 -11.29 12.46
N THR A 86 -8.56 -10.42 12.26
CA THR A 86 -9.06 -9.57 13.35
C THR A 86 -9.85 -10.40 14.36
N GLU A 87 -9.49 -10.28 15.64
CA GLU A 87 -10.20 -10.90 16.75
C GLU A 87 -10.82 -9.84 17.66
N LYS A 88 -12.02 -10.11 18.17
CA LYS A 88 -12.71 -9.30 19.15
C LYS A 88 -13.30 -10.18 20.23
N PHE A 89 -13.10 -9.77 21.47
CA PHE A 89 -13.59 -10.47 22.64
C PHE A 89 -14.72 -9.67 23.27
N SER A 90 -15.81 -10.35 23.61
CA SER A 90 -16.92 -9.78 24.39
C SER A 90 -16.79 -10.23 25.84
N GLN A 91 -16.86 -9.28 26.77
CA GLN A 91 -16.85 -9.58 28.21
C GLN A 91 -18.27 -9.75 28.77
N SER A 92 -19.24 -9.01 28.24
CA SER A 92 -20.62 -8.99 28.74
C SER A 92 -21.56 -9.98 28.05
N GLY A 93 -21.14 -10.60 26.93
CA GLY A 93 -21.97 -11.49 26.10
C GLY A 93 -23.06 -10.77 25.29
N ASN A 94 -23.40 -9.54 25.68
CA ASN A 94 -24.46 -8.72 25.07
C ASN A 94 -23.90 -7.59 24.20
N ASP A 95 -22.61 -7.62 23.87
CA ASP A 95 -21.97 -6.59 23.05
C ASP A 95 -22.39 -6.70 21.58
N ILE A 96 -22.68 -5.56 20.95
CA ILE A 96 -22.95 -5.48 19.52
C ILE A 96 -21.69 -4.99 18.81
N PHE A 97 -21.15 -5.82 17.93
CA PHE A 97 -20.01 -5.49 17.07
C PHE A 97 -20.51 -5.14 15.68
N ARG A 98 -20.27 -3.90 15.24
CA ARG A 98 -20.68 -3.43 13.93
C ARG A 98 -19.47 -3.02 13.10
N TYR A 99 -19.40 -3.57 11.89
CA TYR A 99 -18.37 -3.31 10.91
C TYR A 99 -18.99 -2.62 9.70
N TYR A 100 -18.58 -1.39 9.44
CA TYR A 100 -18.97 -0.68 8.22
C TYR A 100 -17.87 -0.82 7.18
N LEU A 101 -18.18 -1.48 6.08
CA LEU A 101 -17.26 -1.75 4.98
C LEU A 101 -17.61 -0.85 3.81
N LYS A 102 -16.63 -0.05 3.37
CA LYS A 102 -16.74 0.71 2.11
C LYS A 102 -15.93 -0.01 1.04
N VAL A 103 -16.62 -0.62 0.10
CA VAL A 103 -16.03 -1.47 -0.94
C VAL A 103 -15.79 -0.65 -2.21
N ILE A 104 -14.55 -0.67 -2.71
CA ILE A 104 -14.10 0.09 -3.87
C ILE A 104 -13.61 -0.88 -4.96
N PRO A 105 -14.23 -0.86 -6.16
CA PRO A 105 -13.70 -1.62 -7.30
C PRO A 105 -12.32 -1.08 -7.70
N THR A 106 -11.36 -2.00 -7.81
CA THR A 106 -9.98 -1.70 -8.24
C THR A 106 -9.65 -2.52 -9.46
N ARG A 107 -9.30 -1.86 -10.56
CA ARG A 107 -8.82 -2.49 -11.79
C ARG A 107 -7.30 -2.44 -11.80
N ILE A 108 -6.68 -3.61 -11.81
CA ILE A 108 -5.23 -3.76 -11.87
C ILE A 108 -4.86 -4.13 -13.31
N TYR A 109 -4.04 -3.31 -13.95
CA TYR A 109 -3.53 -3.56 -15.29
C TYR A 109 -2.23 -4.34 -15.22
N ASN A 110 -2.24 -5.57 -15.75
CA ASN A 110 -1.04 -6.39 -15.87
C ASN A 110 -0.24 -5.89 -17.08
N SER A 111 0.99 -5.49 -16.83
CA SER A 111 1.92 -4.92 -17.81
C SER A 111 2.71 -6.01 -18.55
N GLY A 112 2.09 -7.16 -18.79
CA GLY A 112 2.61 -8.20 -19.68
C GLY A 112 2.29 -7.90 -21.15
N LEU A 113 2.96 -8.62 -22.06
CA LEU A 113 2.74 -8.53 -23.52
C LEU A 113 1.27 -8.77 -23.91
N PHE A 114 0.56 -9.56 -23.11
CA PHE A 114 -0.88 -9.85 -23.22
C PHE A 114 -1.64 -9.04 -22.18
N GLY A 115 -1.79 -7.73 -22.42
CA GLY A 115 -2.31 -6.72 -21.48
C GLY A 115 -3.71 -7.01 -20.91
N GLY A 116 -3.79 -7.93 -19.96
CA GLY A 116 -4.99 -8.25 -19.21
C GLY A 116 -5.24 -7.25 -18.09
N SER A 117 -6.52 -6.99 -17.81
CA SER A 117 -6.93 -6.27 -16.60
C SER A 117 -7.67 -7.22 -15.67
N THR A 118 -7.33 -7.20 -14.38
CA THR A 118 -8.04 -7.96 -13.36
C THR A 118 -8.84 -7.00 -12.50
N LEU A 119 -10.15 -7.24 -12.39
CA LEU A 119 -11.02 -6.48 -11.51
C LEU A 119 -11.04 -7.14 -10.13
N THR A 120 -10.65 -6.38 -9.11
CA THR A 120 -10.73 -6.79 -7.72
C THR A 120 -11.48 -5.75 -6.89
N TYR A 121 -11.69 -6.05 -5.62
CA TYR A 121 -12.39 -5.17 -4.69
C TYR A 121 -11.54 -4.98 -3.45
N GLN A 122 -11.18 -3.72 -3.21
CA GLN A 122 -10.55 -3.31 -1.97
C GLN A 122 -11.63 -2.72 -1.06
N TYR A 123 -11.40 -2.73 0.25
CA TYR A 123 -12.36 -2.10 1.16
C TYR A 123 -11.66 -1.49 2.36
N SER A 124 -12.27 -0.45 2.91
CA SER A 124 -11.92 0.12 4.21
C SER A 124 -12.98 -0.26 5.25
N VAL A 125 -12.60 -0.21 6.52
CA VAL A 125 -13.41 -0.72 7.63
C VAL A 125 -13.48 0.33 8.71
N THR A 126 -14.69 0.62 9.16
CA THR A 126 -14.95 1.36 10.40
C THR A 126 -15.60 0.41 11.40
N PHE A 127 -14.97 0.26 12.56
CA PHE A 127 -15.45 -0.61 13.63
C PHE A 127 -16.17 0.21 14.69
N LEU A 128 -17.34 -0.26 15.12
CA LEU A 128 -18.11 0.28 16.23
C LEU A 128 -18.48 -0.85 17.18
N LYS A 129 -18.16 -0.68 18.47
CA LYS A 129 -18.64 -1.54 19.55
C LYS A 129 -19.71 -0.78 20.32
N LYS A 130 -20.91 -1.35 20.44
CA LYS A 130 -21.93 -0.89 21.39
C LYS A 130 -21.99 -1.89 22.53
N GLU A 131 -21.69 -1.42 23.73
CA GLU A 131 -21.84 -2.21 24.95
C GLU A 131 -23.28 -2.08 25.43
N ALA A 132 -23.90 -3.21 25.79
CA ALA A 132 -25.23 -3.22 26.37
C ALA A 132 -25.18 -2.60 27.77
N LYS A 133 -26.02 -1.60 28.03
CA LYS A 133 -26.25 -1.14 29.41
C LYS A 133 -27.11 -2.17 30.13
N GLU A 134 -26.92 -2.29 31.44
CA GLU A 134 -27.54 -3.28 32.32
C GLU A 134 -29.10 -3.30 32.28
N ASN A 135 -29.73 -2.24 31.77
CA ASN A 135 -31.19 -2.10 31.64
C ASN A 135 -31.71 -2.11 30.19
N GLU A 136 -30.86 -2.35 29.18
CA GLU A 136 -31.30 -2.54 27.79
C GLU A 136 -31.30 -4.05 27.45
N HIS A 137 -32.42 -4.57 26.95
CA HIS A 137 -32.51 -5.89 26.34
C HIS A 137 -31.75 -5.91 25.00
N ALA A 138 -30.42 -5.90 25.06
CA ALA A 138 -29.57 -6.00 23.88
C ALA A 138 -29.03 -7.42 23.77
N HIS A 139 -29.30 -8.06 22.63
CA HIS A 139 -28.66 -9.32 22.27
C HIS A 139 -27.33 -9.03 21.58
N GLY A 140 -26.30 -9.83 21.90
CA GLY A 140 -25.05 -9.80 21.18
C GLY A 140 -25.28 -10.10 19.70
N ALA A 141 -24.80 -9.21 18.83
CA ALA A 141 -24.78 -9.42 17.38
C ALA A 141 -23.48 -8.91 16.75
N VAL A 142 -23.00 -9.63 15.74
CA VAL A 142 -21.97 -9.20 14.79
C VAL A 142 -22.66 -8.77 13.50
N ILE A 143 -22.57 -7.49 13.18
CA ILE A 143 -23.22 -6.88 12.01
C ILE A 143 -22.13 -6.40 11.05
N ILE A 144 -22.19 -6.85 9.81
CA ILE A 144 -21.30 -6.41 8.74
C ILE A 144 -22.15 -5.65 7.73
N ASP A 145 -22.12 -4.32 7.82
CA ASP A 145 -22.76 -3.40 6.89
C ASP A 145 -21.78 -3.12 5.74
N PHE A 146 -22.17 -3.34 4.47
CA PHE A 146 -21.30 -3.08 3.33
C PHE A 146 -21.95 -2.16 2.29
N GLU A 147 -21.14 -1.23 1.76
CA GLU A 147 -21.56 -0.25 0.76
C GLU A 147 -20.55 -0.21 -0.39
N PHE A 148 -21.02 -0.42 -1.62
CA PHE A 148 -20.21 -0.24 -2.82
C PHE A 148 -20.12 1.24 -3.18
N VAL A 149 -18.89 1.75 -3.24
CA VAL A 149 -18.59 3.12 -3.64
C VAL A 149 -18.58 3.20 -5.17
N PRO A 150 -19.19 4.22 -5.79
CA PRO A 150 -19.27 4.36 -7.25
C PRO A 150 -17.95 4.81 -7.92
N THR A 151 -16.80 4.72 -7.23
CA THR A 151 -15.50 5.16 -7.72
C THR A 151 -14.63 3.96 -8.02
N VAL A 152 -13.97 3.94 -9.19
CA VAL A 152 -13.04 2.87 -9.59
C VAL A 152 -11.60 3.34 -9.44
N ILE A 153 -10.76 2.54 -8.79
CA ILE A 153 -9.32 2.78 -8.72
C ILE A 153 -8.65 2.03 -9.88
N GLU A 154 -7.87 2.73 -10.69
CA GLU A 154 -7.06 2.11 -11.74
C GLU A 154 -5.59 2.07 -11.31
N VAL A 155 -5.06 0.87 -11.10
CA VAL A 155 -3.64 0.66 -10.79
C VAL A 155 -2.93 0.30 -12.09
N ARG A 156 -2.12 1.23 -12.59
CA ARG A 156 -1.21 1.01 -13.71
C ARG A 156 0.21 0.92 -13.18
N GLN A 157 0.93 -0.10 -13.62
CA GLN A 157 2.36 -0.15 -13.33
C GLN A 157 3.06 0.88 -14.21
N ASP A 158 3.61 1.91 -13.58
CA ASP A 158 4.47 2.84 -14.29
C ASP A 158 5.78 2.13 -14.65
N ARG A 159 6.14 2.18 -15.92
CA ARG A 159 7.37 1.58 -16.45
C ARG A 159 8.03 2.60 -17.34
N THR A 160 9.30 2.87 -17.09
CA THR A 160 10.08 3.72 -17.99
C THR A 160 10.10 3.11 -19.37
N SER A 161 9.68 3.87 -20.38
CA SER A 161 9.76 3.43 -21.76
C SER A 161 11.23 3.27 -22.18
N LEU A 162 11.49 2.41 -23.17
CA LEU A 162 12.83 2.27 -23.75
C LEU A 162 13.35 3.60 -24.33
N SER A 163 12.45 4.47 -24.79
CA SER A 163 12.81 5.81 -25.24
C SER A 163 13.37 6.68 -24.12
N GLN A 164 12.80 6.62 -22.91
CA GLN A 164 13.34 7.34 -21.75
C GLN A 164 14.72 6.80 -21.33
N LEU A 165 14.94 5.48 -21.45
CA LEU A 165 16.26 4.89 -21.23
C LEU A 165 17.29 5.42 -22.25
N LEU A 166 16.93 5.46 -23.54
CA LEU A 166 17.80 5.92 -24.61
C LEU A 166 18.20 7.39 -24.41
N VAL A 167 17.23 8.25 -24.09
CA VAL A 167 17.48 9.68 -23.80
C VAL A 167 18.43 9.83 -22.61
N ARG A 168 18.24 9.04 -21.55
CA ARG A 168 19.15 9.03 -20.39
C ARG A 168 20.57 8.59 -20.79
N LEU A 169 20.70 7.60 -21.65
CA LEU A 169 22.00 7.10 -22.12
C LEU A 169 22.72 8.14 -23.00
N CYS A 170 22.01 8.77 -23.94
CA CYS A 170 22.55 9.86 -24.75
C CYS A 170 22.98 11.06 -23.88
N ALA A 171 22.20 11.41 -22.85
CA ALA A 171 22.54 12.48 -21.92
C ALA A 171 23.83 12.20 -21.15
N ILE A 172 24.08 10.94 -20.72
CA ILE A 172 25.32 10.55 -20.06
C ILE A 172 26.51 10.68 -21.01
N ILE A 173 26.40 10.18 -22.25
CA ILE A 173 27.48 10.26 -23.24
C ILE A 173 27.80 11.72 -23.58
N GLY A 174 26.78 12.54 -23.84
CA GLY A 174 26.93 13.96 -24.12
C GLY A 174 27.55 14.72 -22.94
N GLY A 175 27.15 14.39 -21.72
CA GLY A 175 27.71 14.96 -20.50
C GLY A 175 29.21 14.68 -20.34
N VAL A 176 29.63 13.43 -20.56
CA VAL A 176 31.06 13.03 -20.46
C VAL A 176 31.91 13.74 -21.51
N PHE A 177 31.41 13.85 -22.75
CA PHE A 177 32.15 14.52 -23.81
C PHE A 177 32.29 16.04 -23.55
N ALA A 178 31.23 16.68 -23.08
CA ALA A 178 31.24 18.09 -22.72
C ALA A 178 32.20 18.39 -21.56
N THR A 179 32.15 17.60 -20.48
CA THR A 179 33.05 17.80 -19.32
C THR A 179 34.51 17.56 -19.69
N SER A 180 34.82 16.53 -20.50
CA SER A 180 36.18 16.30 -20.98
C SER A 180 36.71 17.49 -21.78
N SER A 181 35.90 18.05 -22.69
CA SER A 181 36.30 19.19 -23.53
C SER A 181 36.58 20.44 -22.70
N ILE A 182 35.72 20.73 -21.71
CA ILE A 182 35.90 21.86 -20.79
C ILE A 182 37.19 21.68 -19.98
N ILE A 183 37.44 20.50 -19.44
CA ILE A 183 38.66 20.21 -18.67
C ILE A 183 39.91 20.43 -19.53
N THR A 184 39.94 19.88 -20.75
CA THR A 184 41.09 20.05 -21.65
C THR A 184 41.33 21.53 -21.99
N MET A 185 40.27 22.30 -22.24
CA MET A 185 40.36 23.73 -22.50
C MET A 185 40.87 24.50 -21.28
N CYS A 186 40.37 24.20 -20.08
CA CYS A 186 40.86 24.79 -18.82
C CYS A 186 42.34 24.48 -18.59
N VAL A 187 42.76 23.22 -18.74
CA VAL A 187 44.16 22.82 -18.54
C VAL A 187 45.07 23.52 -19.55
N SER A 188 44.70 23.53 -20.84
CA SER A 188 45.48 24.21 -21.88
C SER A 188 45.65 25.72 -21.59
N ASN A 189 44.58 26.38 -21.16
CA ASN A 189 44.64 27.81 -20.82
C ASN A 189 45.52 28.07 -19.59
N VAL A 190 45.46 27.20 -18.57
CA VAL A 190 46.33 27.29 -17.39
C VAL A 190 47.80 27.09 -17.76
N VAL A 191 48.11 26.11 -18.62
CA VAL A 191 49.48 25.87 -19.09
C VAL A 191 50.02 27.06 -19.89
N LEU A 192 49.22 27.62 -20.80
CA LEU A 192 49.60 28.81 -21.57
C LEU A 192 49.80 30.04 -20.67
N PHE A 193 48.96 30.22 -19.67
CA PHE A 193 49.11 31.28 -18.67
C PHE A 193 50.41 31.13 -17.87
N LEU A 194 50.71 29.91 -17.38
CA LEU A 194 51.96 29.63 -16.67
C LEU A 194 53.19 29.83 -17.58
N ALA A 195 53.11 29.45 -18.86
CA ALA A 195 54.18 29.67 -19.83
C ALA A 195 54.43 31.16 -20.10
N GLN A 196 53.38 31.99 -20.19
CA GLN A 196 53.52 33.44 -20.35
C GLN A 196 54.06 34.13 -19.09
N PHE A 197 53.75 33.62 -17.90
CA PHE A 197 54.36 34.09 -16.66
C PHE A 197 55.83 33.66 -16.53
N GLY A 198 56.19 32.46 -17.03
CA GLY A 198 57.57 31.98 -17.07
C GLY A 198 58.45 32.75 -18.06
N SER A 199 57.97 33.05 -19.27
CA SER A 199 58.74 33.82 -20.26
C SER A 199 58.95 35.29 -19.90
N LYS A 200 58.21 35.82 -18.90
CA LYS A 200 58.36 37.20 -18.42
C LYS A 200 59.49 37.36 -17.38
N GLN A 201 60.06 36.25 -16.88
CA GLN A 201 61.17 36.29 -15.92
C GLN A 201 62.56 36.22 -16.58
N GLU A 202 62.64 35.89 -17.87
CA GLU A 202 63.88 35.68 -18.63
C GLU A 202 64.16 36.84 -19.62
N SER A 203 63.99 38.08 -19.18
CA SER A 203 64.41 39.25 -19.96
C SER A 203 64.80 40.43 -19.08
N THR A 204 65.89 40.28 -18.34
CA THR A 204 66.69 41.39 -17.79
C THR A 204 68.17 41.08 -18.03
N PRO A 205 68.83 41.71 -19.02
CA PRO A 205 70.27 41.61 -19.21
C PRO A 205 70.95 42.66 -18.33
N GLY A 206 71.82 42.19 -17.46
CA GLY A 206 72.74 43.03 -16.70
C GLY A 206 73.99 42.22 -16.39
N GLU A 207 75.04 42.42 -17.17
CA GLU A 207 76.41 42.39 -16.65
C GLU A 207 77.27 43.22 -17.61
N ALA A 208 77.86 44.26 -17.04
CA ALA A 208 78.70 45.24 -17.70
C ALA A 208 80.12 44.72 -17.92
N THR A 209 80.77 45.38 -18.87
CA THR A 209 82.19 45.38 -19.24
C THR A 209 83.21 45.47 -18.09
N SER A 210 84.29 44.68 -18.18
CA SER A 210 85.70 45.05 -17.92
C SER A 210 86.59 43.95 -18.56
N GLU A 211 87.44 44.19 -19.56
CA GLU A 211 88.62 45.06 -19.71
C GLU A 211 89.91 44.47 -19.09
N SER A 212 90.99 44.55 -19.88
CA SER A 212 92.38 44.07 -19.69
C SER A 212 92.61 42.55 -19.88
N ASP A 213 93.60 42.07 -20.65
CA ASP A 213 94.97 42.57 -20.69
C ASP A 213 95.72 42.35 -22.03
N GLN A 214 96.79 43.13 -22.15
CA GLN A 214 97.64 43.49 -23.28
C GLN A 214 98.55 42.37 -23.83
N ALA A 215 98.88 42.50 -25.12
CA ALA A 215 100.02 41.89 -25.84
C ALA A 215 101.39 42.23 -25.18
N PRO A 216 102.57 41.63 -25.53
CA PRO A 216 103.14 41.61 -26.90
C PRO A 216 104.08 40.42 -27.25
N LEU A 217 104.80 40.57 -28.40
CA LEU A 217 105.99 39.84 -28.96
C LEU A 217 105.64 38.81 -30.07
N ILE A 218 106.17 38.81 -31.32
CA ILE A 218 107.44 39.29 -31.92
C ILE A 218 107.26 39.55 -33.45
N SER A 219 108.08 40.49 -33.97
CA SER A 219 108.57 40.73 -35.36
C SER A 219 107.84 41.70 -36.27
#